data_AF-A0A0F9IXS8-F1
#
_entry.id   AF-A0A0F9IXS8-F1
#
_cell.length_a   1.000
_cell.length_b   1.000
_cell.length_c   1.000
_cell.angle_alpha   90.00
_cell.angle_beta   90.00
_cell.angle_gamma   90.00
#
_symmetry.space_group_name_H-M   'P 1'
#
loop_
_entity.id
_entity.type
_entity.pdbx_description
1 polymer ?
#
loop_
_entity_poly.entity_id
_entity_poly.type
_entity_poly.pdbx_seq_one_letter_code
_entity_poly.pdbx_strand_id
1 'polypeptide(L)'
;SIPEPQITPMSLPPQIPPAPQSIPEPQITPTPRPAPTPEFTPAPQPTLSTLPNRPPPIPDISPPSPTDYTINEQEVVIDPYPNKIEISLLQNQKNGIILKPVLDNSIDGGRIQLSPSILEQLGLGQGMLIAWEDPLTRAMGSARIDKANISVDEIKMSFDTFEDTHIQSEQVVVYSTEPPIERSSDLMLEVESQPNLMGYALISPKTKFSLSVEPDDILAFEDELTGAMGAGRVEILESVPDNVIIIDSEILEASGIGSFEVKVSKNQRTIIPLQNISLGISPISGENMWEMISTARENVDSLKGWISNYIIFKGIKLRWSAVNIACSILDTTPDLIGDIFAKVTPNTTISLSPTGLIPFNAILILDISRSMMARDVLVTNIAPAIEGIKAAMESREIQEFLKLFKDGIYIPRRISAAFAAILFLSEKVGRGFGEKVSVIRFADESQVLPFGDSFYMDSASGKKGILEEAARLIVDRVGNSYGQATNMHLAIDDAHQVLMNFDQISPNQPAMVILLTDGEPTQKKAFLQSIKKFSTNPNVVIYILGLGNPNDELMTRAASLCGGEYFKPKDAGELLIWYAKRARDLTVKLKAHKDVKSFDSS
;
A
#
# COMPACT_ATOMS: atom_id res chain seq x y z
N SER A 1 -43.42 84.99 -14.75
CA SER A 1 -42.24 84.94 -15.63
C SER A 1 -41.64 83.55 -15.49
N ILE A 2 -41.64 82.80 -16.60
CA ILE A 2 -41.17 81.42 -16.68
C ILE A 2 -39.63 81.44 -16.54
N PRO A 3 -39.00 80.65 -15.65
CA PRO A 3 -37.55 80.56 -15.59
C PRO A 3 -37.04 79.66 -16.72
N GLU A 4 -36.02 80.14 -17.41
CA GLU A 4 -35.25 79.43 -18.44
C GLU A 4 -34.55 78.17 -17.89
N PRO A 5 -34.31 77.15 -18.73
CA PRO A 5 -33.64 75.93 -18.32
C PRO A 5 -32.13 76.16 -18.18
N GLN A 6 -31.57 75.80 -17.02
CA GLN A 6 -30.13 75.72 -16.81
C GLN A 6 -29.54 74.54 -17.60
N ILE A 7 -28.56 74.87 -18.44
CA ILE A 7 -27.73 73.92 -19.18
C ILE A 7 -26.67 73.36 -18.22
N THR A 8 -26.70 72.05 -17.98
CA THR A 8 -25.65 71.31 -17.26
C THR A 8 -24.42 71.14 -18.16
N PRO A 9 -23.18 71.33 -17.66
CA PRO A 9 -21.97 71.11 -18.43
C PRO A 9 -21.78 69.62 -18.75
N MET A 10 -21.49 69.32 -20.02
CA MET A 10 -21.13 68.00 -20.52
C MET A 10 -19.87 67.49 -19.78
N SER A 11 -20.01 66.35 -19.10
CA SER A 11 -18.90 65.56 -18.60
C SER A 11 -18.13 64.95 -19.77
N LEU A 12 -16.82 65.18 -19.82
CA LEU A 12 -15.88 64.51 -20.72
C LEU A 12 -15.98 62.97 -20.57
N PRO A 13 -15.83 62.21 -21.67
CA PRO A 13 -15.82 60.75 -21.61
C PRO A 13 -14.64 60.25 -20.76
N PRO A 14 -14.81 59.13 -20.03
CA PRO A 14 -13.76 58.56 -19.20
C PRO A 14 -12.55 58.17 -20.07
N GLN A 15 -11.37 58.68 -19.70
CA GLN A 15 -10.10 58.23 -20.26
C GLN A 15 -9.93 56.73 -19.96
N ILE A 16 -9.78 55.96 -21.02
CA ILE A 16 -9.43 54.53 -20.97
C ILE A 16 -8.05 54.43 -20.30
N PRO A 17 -7.89 53.68 -19.21
CA PRO A 17 -6.59 53.46 -18.60
C PRO A 17 -5.67 52.73 -19.59
N PRO A 18 -4.37 53.09 -19.65
CA PRO A 18 -3.42 52.42 -20.52
C PRO A 18 -3.38 50.92 -20.18
N ALA A 19 -3.38 50.09 -21.23
CA ALA A 19 -3.25 48.65 -21.10
C ALA A 19 -2.00 48.30 -20.27
N PRO A 20 -2.09 47.32 -19.36
CA PRO A 20 -0.93 46.88 -18.59
C PRO A 20 0.17 46.42 -19.55
N GLN A 21 1.35 47.03 -19.42
CA GLN A 21 2.55 46.58 -20.11
C GLN A 21 2.80 45.13 -19.72
N SER A 22 2.89 44.27 -20.74
CA SER A 22 3.30 42.89 -20.60
C SER A 22 4.63 42.82 -19.87
N ILE A 23 4.62 42.19 -18.69
CA ILE A 23 5.83 41.79 -17.98
C ILE A 23 6.60 40.88 -18.95
N PRO A 24 7.88 41.16 -19.26
CA PRO A 24 8.67 40.27 -20.10
C PRO A 24 8.75 38.90 -19.41
N GLU A 25 8.35 37.86 -20.13
CA GLU A 25 8.51 36.48 -19.70
C GLU A 25 9.97 36.25 -19.29
N PRO A 26 10.24 35.58 -18.16
CA PRO A 26 11.59 35.16 -17.84
C PRO A 26 12.11 34.30 -18.99
N GLN A 27 13.19 34.76 -19.64
CA GLN A 27 13.91 33.98 -20.63
C GLN A 27 14.33 32.66 -19.99
N ILE A 28 13.62 31.60 -20.36
CA ILE A 28 14.02 30.23 -20.05
C ILE A 28 15.31 30.01 -20.84
N THR A 29 16.43 29.98 -20.12
CA THR A 29 17.70 29.50 -20.66
C THR A 29 17.44 28.12 -21.27
N PRO A 30 17.73 27.90 -22.56
CA PRO A 30 17.55 26.59 -23.16
C PRO A 30 18.37 25.58 -22.35
N THR A 31 17.71 24.52 -21.89
CA THR A 31 18.37 23.35 -21.30
C THR A 31 19.53 22.92 -22.20
N PRO A 32 20.72 22.66 -21.65
CA PRO A 32 21.85 22.13 -22.41
C PRO A 32 21.39 20.93 -23.22
N ARG A 33 21.56 21.00 -24.54
CA ARG A 33 21.40 19.84 -25.41
C ARG A 33 22.22 18.70 -24.81
N PRO A 34 21.65 17.51 -24.54
CA PRO A 34 22.46 16.36 -24.22
C PRO A 34 23.49 16.17 -25.34
N ALA A 35 24.75 16.06 -24.97
CA ALA A 35 25.81 15.75 -25.90
C ALA A 35 25.42 14.47 -26.66
N PRO A 36 25.66 14.40 -27.99
CA PRO A 36 25.43 13.17 -28.72
C PRO A 36 26.20 12.05 -28.04
N THR A 37 25.47 10.98 -27.73
CA THR A 37 26.03 9.71 -27.27
C THR A 37 27.19 9.34 -28.20
N PRO A 38 28.38 9.00 -27.69
CA PRO A 38 29.44 8.47 -28.53
C PRO A 38 28.88 7.26 -29.28
N GLU A 39 28.89 7.32 -30.61
CA GLU A 39 28.70 6.13 -31.44
C GLU A 39 29.74 5.11 -30.95
N PHE A 40 29.25 4.02 -30.36
CA PHE A 40 30.06 2.84 -30.17
C PHE A 40 30.40 2.32 -31.56
N THR A 41 31.63 2.61 -31.99
CA THR A 41 32.29 1.87 -33.03
C THR A 41 32.22 0.39 -32.66
N PRO A 42 31.65 -0.49 -33.51
CA PRO A 42 31.68 -1.91 -33.25
C PRO A 42 33.14 -2.34 -33.15
N ALA A 43 33.46 -3.06 -32.07
CA ALA A 43 34.76 -3.71 -31.91
C ALA A 43 35.04 -4.55 -33.18
N PRO A 44 36.28 -4.53 -33.70
CA PRO A 44 36.64 -5.32 -34.87
C PRO A 44 36.32 -6.79 -34.58
N GLN A 45 35.51 -7.40 -35.47
CA GLN A 45 35.28 -8.84 -35.47
C GLN A 45 36.63 -9.55 -35.42
N PRO A 46 36.80 -10.59 -34.58
CA PRO A 46 37.96 -11.46 -34.68
C PRO A 46 37.97 -12.07 -36.08
N THR A 47 39.01 -11.72 -36.84
CA THR A 47 39.32 -12.36 -38.12
C THR A 47 39.44 -13.86 -37.88
N LEU A 48 38.57 -14.63 -38.55
CA LEU A 48 38.67 -16.08 -38.69
C LEU A 48 40.10 -16.40 -39.10
N SER A 49 40.84 -16.97 -38.14
CA SER A 49 42.18 -17.47 -38.38
C SER A 49 42.10 -18.55 -39.43
N THR A 50 42.85 -18.34 -40.51
CA THR A 50 43.04 -19.21 -41.64
C THR A 50 43.41 -20.63 -41.21
N LEU A 51 42.62 -21.60 -41.69
CA LEU A 51 42.98 -23.02 -41.75
C LEU A 51 44.39 -23.22 -42.33
N PRO A 52 45.32 -23.89 -41.62
CA PRO A 52 46.54 -24.38 -42.22
C PRO A 52 46.31 -25.79 -42.82
N ASN A 53 46.60 -25.87 -44.11
CA ASN A 53 47.24 -27.01 -44.78
C ASN A 53 46.65 -28.43 -44.64
N ARG A 54 45.88 -28.75 -45.67
CA ARG A 54 45.87 -30.02 -46.43
C ARG A 54 47.11 -30.92 -46.18
N PRO A 55 46.92 -32.18 -45.75
CA PRO A 55 47.98 -33.19 -45.78
C PRO A 55 48.38 -33.55 -47.22
N PRO A 56 49.64 -33.97 -47.45
CA PRO A 56 50.14 -34.35 -48.78
C PRO A 56 49.49 -35.65 -49.30
N PRO A 57 49.48 -35.87 -50.63
CA PRO A 57 48.95 -37.08 -51.23
C PRO A 57 49.78 -38.31 -50.85
N ILE A 58 49.08 -39.37 -50.46
CA ILE A 58 49.62 -40.71 -50.19
C ILE A 58 50.16 -41.29 -51.51
N PRO A 59 51.38 -41.84 -51.55
CA PRO A 59 51.91 -42.52 -52.73
C PRO A 59 51.22 -43.88 -52.93
N ASP A 60 50.84 -44.12 -54.18
CA ASP A 60 50.33 -45.38 -54.72
C ASP A 60 51.41 -46.47 -54.56
N ILE A 61 51.16 -47.46 -53.70
CA ILE A 61 52.03 -48.64 -53.54
C ILE A 61 51.30 -49.83 -54.13
N SER A 62 51.89 -50.36 -55.21
CA SER A 62 51.49 -51.57 -55.92
C SER A 62 51.36 -52.80 -55.00
N PRO A 63 50.44 -53.74 -55.30
CA PRO A 63 50.27 -54.95 -54.51
C PRO A 63 51.43 -55.94 -54.75
N PRO A 64 51.97 -56.59 -53.71
CA PRO A 64 52.72 -57.83 -53.88
C PRO A 64 51.77 -59.05 -53.90
N SER A 65 52.10 -59.97 -54.81
CA SER A 65 51.50 -61.29 -55.03
C SER A 65 51.58 -62.22 -53.81
N PRO A 66 50.77 -63.32 -53.79
CA PRO A 66 50.47 -64.08 -52.59
C PRO A 66 51.59 -65.07 -52.25
N THR A 67 51.89 -65.22 -50.97
CA THR A 67 52.67 -66.33 -50.45
C THR A 67 51.91 -66.98 -49.31
N ASP A 68 51.61 -68.26 -49.51
CA ASP A 68 50.98 -69.18 -48.55
C ASP A 68 51.69 -69.16 -47.19
N TYR A 69 50.96 -68.78 -46.14
CA TYR A 69 51.27 -69.18 -44.77
C TYR A 69 49.98 -69.48 -44.01
N THR A 70 49.82 -70.77 -43.72
CA THR A 70 48.84 -71.36 -42.83
C THR A 70 49.16 -70.91 -41.39
N ILE A 71 48.28 -70.12 -40.77
CA ILE A 71 48.40 -69.72 -39.37
C ILE A 71 47.05 -69.91 -38.66
N ASN A 72 47.12 -70.63 -37.54
CA ASN A 72 46.05 -71.01 -36.63
C ASN A 72 45.07 -69.88 -36.29
N GLU A 73 43.78 -70.17 -36.40
CA GLU A 73 42.71 -69.47 -35.68
C GLU A 73 42.92 -69.66 -34.17
N GLN A 74 43.45 -68.63 -33.51
CA GLN A 74 43.14 -68.39 -32.10
C GLN A 74 41.91 -67.48 -32.08
N GLU A 75 40.83 -67.97 -31.49
CA GLU A 75 39.67 -67.14 -31.11
C GLU A 75 40.17 -65.97 -30.24
N VAL A 76 40.28 -64.79 -30.83
CA VAL A 76 40.48 -63.56 -30.08
C VAL A 76 39.17 -63.32 -29.34
N VAL A 77 39.16 -63.56 -28.03
CA VAL A 77 38.08 -63.13 -27.15
C VAL A 77 38.06 -61.60 -27.22
N ILE A 78 37.17 -61.05 -28.05
CA ILE A 78 36.91 -59.62 -28.11
C ILE A 78 36.27 -59.25 -26.77
N ASP A 79 36.98 -58.47 -25.95
CA ASP A 79 36.41 -57.92 -24.73
C ASP A 79 35.16 -57.11 -25.11
N PRO A 80 33.97 -57.47 -24.59
CA PRO A 80 32.74 -56.75 -24.92
C PRO A 80 32.77 -55.27 -24.49
N TYR A 81 33.72 -54.87 -23.63
CA TYR A 81 33.85 -53.50 -23.11
C TYR A 81 35.25 -52.93 -23.33
N PRO A 82 35.57 -52.48 -24.56
CA PRO A 82 36.91 -51.99 -24.91
C PRO A 82 37.33 -50.72 -24.14
N ASN A 83 36.36 -50.01 -23.54
CA ASN A 83 36.59 -48.77 -22.77
C ASN A 83 36.48 -48.96 -21.25
N LYS A 84 36.49 -50.21 -20.77
CA LYS A 84 36.37 -50.53 -19.36
C LYS A 84 37.49 -49.86 -18.56
N ILE A 85 37.11 -49.26 -17.43
CA ILE A 85 38.04 -48.73 -16.43
C ILE A 85 37.87 -49.48 -15.12
N GLU A 86 38.93 -49.56 -14.32
CA GLU A 86 38.80 -50.02 -12.95
C GLU A 86 38.01 -48.98 -12.13
N ILE A 87 37.00 -49.43 -11.39
CA ILE A 87 36.07 -48.53 -10.67
C ILE A 87 36.79 -47.67 -9.61
N SER A 88 37.81 -48.21 -8.96
CA SER A 88 38.67 -47.51 -7.99
C SER A 88 39.44 -46.35 -8.65
N LEU A 89 39.93 -46.56 -9.87
CA LEU A 89 40.65 -45.56 -10.64
C LEU A 89 39.69 -44.46 -11.12
N LEU A 90 38.48 -44.82 -11.55
CA LEU A 90 37.42 -43.86 -11.89
C LEU A 90 36.97 -43.03 -10.67
N GLN A 91 36.82 -43.68 -9.51
CA GLN A 91 36.48 -43.02 -8.26
C GLN A 91 37.49 -41.93 -7.92
N ASN A 92 38.79 -42.25 -7.99
CA ASN A 92 39.87 -41.30 -7.74
C ASN A 92 39.92 -40.19 -8.79
N GLN A 93 39.65 -40.49 -10.07
CA GLN A 93 39.62 -39.50 -11.14
C GLN A 93 38.50 -38.46 -10.96
N LYS A 94 37.33 -38.89 -10.47
CA LYS A 94 36.15 -38.03 -10.32
C LYS A 94 35.97 -37.48 -8.91
N ASN A 95 36.80 -37.91 -7.96
CA ASN A 95 36.60 -37.67 -6.54
C ASN A 95 35.19 -38.08 -6.09
N GLY A 96 34.73 -39.25 -6.57
CA GLY A 96 33.36 -39.74 -6.40
C GLY A 96 33.20 -40.80 -5.32
N ILE A 97 31.98 -41.31 -5.20
CA ILE A 97 31.59 -42.42 -4.32
C ILE A 97 31.04 -43.54 -5.18
N ILE A 98 31.35 -44.79 -4.80
CA ILE A 98 30.84 -45.97 -5.48
C ILE A 98 29.46 -46.30 -4.93
N LEU A 99 28.44 -46.31 -5.78
CA LEU A 99 27.06 -46.65 -5.40
C LEU A 99 26.49 -47.70 -6.35
N LYS A 100 25.59 -48.53 -5.82
CA LYS A 100 24.81 -49.51 -6.58
C LYS A 100 23.56 -48.83 -7.16
N PRO A 101 23.39 -48.80 -8.49
CA PRO A 101 22.18 -48.28 -9.09
C PRO A 101 21.01 -49.26 -8.85
N VAL A 102 19.89 -48.73 -8.36
CA VAL A 102 18.68 -49.50 -8.07
C VAL A 102 17.51 -48.83 -8.77
N LEU A 103 16.81 -49.58 -9.62
CA LEU A 103 15.61 -49.09 -10.27
C LEU A 103 14.47 -48.96 -9.24
N ASP A 104 13.86 -47.78 -9.17
CA ASP A 104 12.67 -47.54 -8.35
C ASP A 104 11.58 -46.84 -9.18
N ASN A 105 10.56 -47.62 -9.56
CA ASN A 105 9.45 -47.15 -10.40
C ASN A 105 8.51 -46.17 -9.67
N SER A 106 8.74 -45.89 -8.38
CA SER A 106 8.01 -44.84 -7.65
C SER A 106 8.62 -43.44 -7.84
N ILE A 107 9.82 -43.36 -8.42
CA ILE A 107 10.49 -42.10 -8.74
C ILE A 107 10.07 -41.67 -10.13
N ASP A 108 9.51 -40.47 -10.25
CA ASP A 108 9.03 -39.91 -11.52
C ASP A 108 9.87 -38.68 -11.93
N GLY A 109 9.83 -38.32 -13.20
CA GLY A 109 10.37 -37.06 -13.72
C GLY A 109 11.90 -36.97 -13.79
N GLY A 110 12.60 -38.09 -14.02
CA GLY A 110 14.04 -38.08 -14.26
C GLY A 110 14.91 -37.75 -13.03
N ARG A 111 14.37 -37.91 -11.83
CA ARG A 111 15.06 -37.65 -10.55
C ARG A 111 15.74 -38.92 -10.02
N ILE A 112 16.64 -38.74 -9.06
CA ILE A 112 17.27 -39.84 -8.33
C ILE A 112 17.09 -39.64 -6.82
N GLN A 113 17.19 -40.72 -6.04
CA GLN A 113 17.17 -40.64 -4.59
C GLN A 113 18.52 -41.04 -3.98
N LEU A 114 18.94 -40.29 -2.96
CA LEU A 114 20.15 -40.55 -2.18
C LEU A 114 19.90 -40.46 -0.68
N SER A 115 20.70 -41.22 0.07
CA SER A 115 20.68 -41.18 1.53
C SER A 115 21.27 -39.86 2.06
N PRO A 116 20.83 -39.36 3.23
CA PRO A 116 21.36 -38.13 3.82
C PRO A 116 22.88 -38.17 4.05
N SER A 117 23.43 -39.35 4.38
CA SER A 117 24.86 -39.54 4.62
C SER A 117 25.69 -39.39 3.34
N ILE A 118 25.19 -39.89 2.20
CA ILE A 118 25.85 -39.71 0.90
C ILE A 118 25.86 -38.22 0.52
N LEU A 119 24.73 -37.52 0.74
CA LEU A 119 24.63 -36.10 0.45
C LEU A 119 25.63 -35.28 1.26
N GLU A 120 25.78 -35.58 2.55
CA GLU A 120 26.79 -34.96 3.41
C GLU A 120 28.22 -35.24 2.91
N GLN A 121 28.51 -36.47 2.48
CA GLN A 121 29.82 -36.84 1.94
C GLN A 121 30.15 -36.14 0.62
N LEU A 122 29.16 -35.91 -0.24
CA LEU A 122 29.31 -35.18 -1.50
C LEU A 122 29.23 -33.66 -1.33
N GLY A 123 28.88 -33.18 -0.14
CA GLY A 123 28.62 -31.75 0.11
C GLY A 123 27.41 -31.23 -0.69
N LEU A 124 26.42 -32.07 -0.96
CA LEU A 124 25.24 -31.78 -1.77
C LEU A 124 23.97 -31.76 -0.93
N GLY A 125 22.92 -31.16 -1.48
CA GLY A 125 21.59 -31.06 -0.88
C GLY A 125 20.50 -31.54 -1.84
N GLN A 126 19.27 -31.62 -1.33
CA GLN A 126 18.09 -31.94 -2.14
C GLN A 126 17.88 -30.87 -3.24
N GLY A 127 17.56 -31.30 -4.45
CA GLY A 127 17.33 -30.44 -5.62
C GLY A 127 18.58 -30.04 -6.39
N MET A 128 19.78 -30.31 -5.85
CA MET A 128 21.06 -30.08 -6.54
C MET A 128 21.32 -31.16 -7.61
N LEU A 129 22.16 -30.83 -8.59
CA LEU A 129 22.55 -31.73 -9.67
C LEU A 129 23.70 -32.64 -9.24
N ILE A 130 23.62 -33.89 -9.67
CA ILE A 130 24.67 -34.89 -9.49
C ILE A 130 24.90 -35.62 -10.80
N ALA A 131 26.11 -36.17 -10.97
CA ALA A 131 26.43 -37.01 -12.11
C ALA A 131 26.95 -38.38 -11.67
N TRP A 132 26.86 -39.34 -12.58
CA TRP A 132 27.46 -40.66 -12.43
C TRP A 132 28.10 -41.12 -13.73
N GLU A 133 29.03 -42.05 -13.60
CA GLU A 133 29.69 -42.69 -14.74
C GLU A 133 29.81 -44.20 -14.52
N ASP A 134 29.40 -44.97 -15.54
CA ASP A 134 29.50 -46.42 -15.58
C ASP A 134 30.95 -46.86 -15.91
N PRO A 135 31.61 -47.67 -15.06
CA PRO A 135 32.98 -48.12 -15.30
C PRO A 135 33.15 -49.10 -16.47
N LEU A 136 32.10 -49.82 -16.89
CA LEU A 136 32.13 -50.76 -18.02
C LEU A 136 31.93 -50.03 -19.35
N THR A 137 30.90 -49.20 -19.44
CA THR A 137 30.48 -48.58 -20.72
C THR A 137 30.98 -47.15 -20.89
N ARG A 138 31.45 -46.50 -19.81
CA ARG A 138 31.73 -45.05 -19.75
C ARG A 138 30.49 -44.19 -20.01
N ALA A 139 29.30 -44.77 -19.92
CA ALA A 139 28.06 -44.01 -20.02
C ALA A 139 27.97 -43.06 -18.82
N MET A 140 27.64 -41.79 -19.10
CA MET A 140 27.48 -40.76 -18.09
C MET A 140 26.01 -40.39 -17.98
N GLY A 141 25.58 -40.10 -16.76
CA GLY A 141 24.26 -39.58 -16.48
C GLY A 141 24.32 -38.42 -15.50
N SER A 142 23.26 -37.62 -15.47
CA SER A 142 23.04 -36.63 -14.42
C SER A 142 21.56 -36.46 -14.14
N ALA A 143 21.24 -36.11 -12.90
CA ALA A 143 19.87 -35.89 -12.46
C ALA A 143 19.84 -35.00 -11.21
N ARG A 144 18.65 -34.52 -10.85
CA ARG A 144 18.44 -33.83 -9.58
C ARG A 144 18.16 -34.81 -8.45
N ILE A 145 18.63 -34.45 -7.26
CA ILE A 145 18.58 -35.27 -6.06
C ILE A 145 17.25 -35.08 -5.32
N ASP A 146 16.61 -36.19 -4.96
CA ASP A 146 15.64 -36.26 -3.87
C ASP A 146 16.24 -36.96 -2.66
N LYS A 147 16.10 -36.33 -1.50
CA LYS A 147 16.55 -36.92 -0.24
C LYS A 147 15.59 -38.03 0.18
N ALA A 148 16.08 -39.25 0.33
CA ALA A 148 15.28 -40.38 0.79
C ALA A 148 16.05 -41.23 1.82
N ASN A 149 15.31 -41.95 2.68
CA ASN A 149 15.92 -42.87 3.63
C ASN A 149 16.19 -44.23 2.95
N ILE A 150 17.25 -44.28 2.15
CA ILE A 150 17.71 -45.47 1.42
C ILE A 150 19.08 -45.93 1.94
N SER A 151 19.56 -47.08 1.47
CA SER A 151 20.87 -47.59 1.90
C SER A 151 22.01 -46.65 1.48
N VAL A 152 23.08 -46.63 2.28
CA VAL A 152 24.25 -45.75 2.07
C VAL A 152 25.16 -46.18 0.92
N ASP A 153 24.89 -47.34 0.33
CA ASP A 153 25.58 -47.92 -0.83
C ASP A 153 24.70 -47.92 -2.08
N GLU A 154 23.52 -47.29 -2.06
CA GLU A 154 22.56 -47.28 -3.15
C GLU A 154 22.32 -45.88 -3.73
N ILE A 155 22.08 -45.85 -5.05
CA ILE A 155 21.50 -44.71 -5.77
C ILE A 155 20.23 -45.22 -6.46
N LYS A 156 19.07 -44.75 -5.99
CA LYS A 156 17.81 -45.13 -6.64
C LYS A 156 17.53 -44.21 -7.81
N MET A 157 17.18 -44.78 -8.94
CA MET A 157 16.94 -44.06 -10.18
C MET A 157 15.52 -44.31 -10.68
N SER A 158 14.89 -43.29 -11.25
CA SER A 158 13.67 -43.48 -12.03
C SER A 158 13.92 -44.40 -13.23
N PHE A 159 12.85 -45.01 -13.76
CA PHE A 159 12.95 -45.88 -14.94
C PHE A 159 13.55 -45.16 -16.14
N ASP A 160 13.08 -43.95 -16.42
CA ASP A 160 13.57 -43.13 -17.54
C ASP A 160 15.06 -42.79 -17.36
N THR A 161 15.47 -42.37 -16.15
CA THR A 161 16.88 -42.07 -15.86
C THR A 161 17.79 -43.29 -16.02
N PHE A 162 17.33 -44.46 -15.58
CA PHE A 162 18.11 -45.70 -15.63
C PHE A 162 18.28 -46.19 -17.08
N GLU A 163 17.19 -46.22 -17.85
CA GLU A 163 17.20 -46.63 -19.27
C GLU A 163 18.00 -45.65 -20.13
N ASP A 164 17.76 -44.34 -20.01
CA ASP A 164 18.40 -43.32 -20.85
C ASP A 164 19.93 -43.31 -20.69
N THR A 165 20.42 -43.65 -19.51
CA THR A 165 21.86 -43.63 -19.20
C THR A 165 22.55 -44.96 -19.49
N HIS A 166 21.83 -46.00 -19.94
CA HIS A 166 22.37 -47.27 -20.42
C HIS A 166 23.40 -47.91 -19.45
N ILE A 167 23.12 -47.86 -18.15
CA ILE A 167 23.98 -48.43 -17.12
C ILE A 167 23.97 -49.96 -17.23
N GLN A 168 25.14 -50.57 -17.33
CA GLN A 168 25.32 -52.03 -17.41
C GLN A 168 26.12 -52.59 -16.23
N SER A 169 26.84 -51.75 -15.52
CA SER A 169 27.60 -52.11 -14.31
C SER A 169 26.72 -52.28 -13.08
N GLU A 170 27.11 -53.19 -12.17
CA GLU A 170 26.48 -53.32 -10.84
C GLU A 170 26.80 -52.13 -9.91
N GLN A 171 27.81 -51.33 -10.26
CA GLN A 171 28.30 -50.22 -9.46
C GLN A 171 28.73 -49.08 -10.37
N VAL A 172 28.30 -47.87 -10.03
CA VAL A 172 28.64 -46.64 -10.73
C VAL A 172 29.44 -45.71 -9.81
N VAL A 173 30.26 -44.85 -10.39
CA VAL A 173 30.92 -43.78 -9.65
C VAL A 173 30.05 -42.54 -9.73
N VAL A 174 29.53 -42.13 -8.58
CA VAL A 174 28.67 -40.95 -8.42
C VAL A 174 29.51 -39.80 -7.87
N TYR A 175 29.42 -38.62 -8.49
CA TYR A 175 30.23 -37.46 -8.13
C TYR A 175 29.45 -36.16 -8.23
N SER A 176 29.89 -35.17 -7.47
CA SER A 176 29.27 -33.83 -7.50
C SER A 176 29.65 -33.09 -8.77
N THR A 177 28.64 -32.50 -9.43
CA THR A 177 28.85 -31.51 -10.50
C THR A 177 28.81 -30.07 -9.98
N GLU A 178 28.46 -29.89 -8.71
CA GLU A 178 28.32 -28.58 -8.08
C GLU A 178 29.38 -28.38 -6.96
N PRO A 179 29.75 -27.14 -6.64
CA PRO A 179 30.62 -26.87 -5.51
C PRO A 179 29.98 -27.35 -4.20
N PRO A 180 30.76 -27.85 -3.22
CA PRO A 180 30.23 -28.27 -1.94
C PRO A 180 29.51 -27.12 -1.22
N ILE A 181 28.45 -27.43 -0.47
CA ILE A 181 27.70 -26.45 0.31
C ILE A 181 28.59 -25.93 1.44
N GLU A 182 28.90 -24.63 1.39
CA GLU A 182 29.48 -23.90 2.51
C GLU A 182 28.37 -23.29 3.36
N ARG A 183 28.36 -23.59 4.66
CA ARG A 183 27.40 -23.00 5.60
C ARG A 183 27.86 -21.60 6.01
N SER A 184 26.97 -20.63 5.89
CA SER A 184 27.21 -19.25 6.30
C SER A 184 26.01 -18.67 7.03
N SER A 185 26.24 -17.70 7.91
CA SER A 185 25.17 -16.91 8.54
C SER A 185 24.56 -15.89 7.59
N ASP A 186 25.33 -15.47 6.59
CA ASP A 186 24.95 -14.49 5.57
C ASP A 186 25.58 -14.80 4.21
N LEU A 187 24.97 -14.29 3.14
CA LEU A 187 25.45 -14.39 1.77
C LEU A 187 25.21 -13.06 1.05
N MET A 188 26.12 -12.69 0.16
CA MET A 188 25.87 -11.61 -0.81
C MET A 188 25.24 -12.21 -2.05
N LEU A 189 24.04 -11.74 -2.40
CA LEU A 189 23.29 -12.22 -3.56
C LEU A 189 22.89 -11.03 -4.45
N GLU A 190 22.95 -11.24 -5.76
CA GLU A 190 22.40 -10.33 -6.77
C GLU A 190 20.88 -10.28 -6.66
N VAL A 191 20.31 -9.09 -6.72
CA VAL A 191 18.87 -8.86 -6.58
C VAL A 191 18.21 -8.82 -7.94
N GLU A 192 17.23 -9.69 -8.12
CA GLU A 192 16.21 -9.55 -9.17
C GLU A 192 14.86 -9.20 -8.53
N SER A 193 14.09 -8.36 -9.20
CA SER A 193 12.77 -7.93 -8.73
C SER A 193 11.68 -8.56 -9.59
N GLN A 194 10.72 -9.24 -8.97
CA GLN A 194 9.56 -9.81 -9.66
C GLN A 194 8.26 -9.37 -8.97
N PRO A 195 7.26 -8.86 -9.72
CA PRO A 195 5.98 -8.50 -9.15
C PRO A 195 5.12 -9.73 -8.83
N ASN A 196 4.16 -9.56 -7.92
CA ASN A 196 3.14 -10.55 -7.54
C ASN A 196 3.69 -11.82 -6.88
N LEU A 197 4.84 -11.74 -6.20
CA LEU A 197 5.34 -12.83 -5.35
C LEU A 197 4.63 -12.90 -3.99
N MET A 198 3.68 -12.00 -3.71
CA MET A 198 2.87 -12.00 -2.48
C MET A 198 3.72 -12.03 -1.20
N GLY A 199 4.83 -11.29 -1.19
CA GLY A 199 5.72 -11.21 -0.04
C GLY A 199 6.76 -12.33 0.09
N TYR A 200 6.87 -13.20 -0.93
CA TYR A 200 7.90 -14.22 -1.00
C TYR A 200 9.20 -13.69 -1.65
N ALA A 201 10.31 -14.31 -1.26
CA ALA A 201 11.62 -14.20 -1.86
C ALA A 201 12.06 -15.60 -2.32
N LEU A 202 12.43 -15.72 -3.59
CA LEU A 202 12.82 -16.97 -4.21
C LEU A 202 14.34 -17.15 -4.14
N ILE A 203 14.76 -18.32 -3.69
CA ILE A 203 16.18 -18.68 -3.60
C ILE A 203 16.44 -20.06 -4.21
N SER A 204 17.69 -20.30 -4.62
CA SER A 204 18.11 -21.61 -5.11
C SER A 204 18.18 -22.65 -3.97
N PRO A 205 18.12 -23.96 -4.28
CA PRO A 205 18.36 -25.02 -3.31
C PRO A 205 19.72 -24.89 -2.61
N LYS A 206 20.77 -24.43 -3.29
CA LYS A 206 22.08 -24.27 -2.66
C LYS A 206 22.05 -23.18 -1.59
N THR A 207 21.47 -22.03 -1.91
CA THR A 207 21.27 -20.91 -0.95
C THR A 207 20.47 -21.34 0.26
N LYS A 208 19.44 -22.19 0.07
CA LYS A 208 18.70 -22.82 1.17
C LYS A 208 19.64 -23.50 2.17
N PHE A 209 20.49 -24.40 1.69
CA PHE A 209 21.38 -25.16 2.57
C PHE A 209 22.50 -24.32 3.16
N SER A 210 23.05 -23.37 2.40
CA SER A 210 24.08 -22.45 2.88
C SER A 210 23.58 -21.59 4.04
N LEU A 211 22.36 -21.04 3.95
CA LEU A 211 21.75 -20.21 5.00
C LEU A 211 20.96 -21.01 6.07
N SER A 212 20.82 -22.33 5.89
CA SER A 212 20.03 -23.20 6.78
C SER A 212 18.58 -22.69 6.98
N VAL A 213 17.93 -22.33 5.88
CA VAL A 213 16.54 -21.87 5.84
C VAL A 213 15.61 -22.97 5.32
N GLU A 214 14.36 -22.97 5.77
CA GLU A 214 13.31 -23.84 5.26
C GLU A 214 12.23 -23.03 4.53
N PRO A 215 11.36 -23.66 3.72
CA PRO A 215 10.20 -22.96 3.16
C PRO A 215 9.38 -22.25 4.24
N ASP A 216 8.87 -21.06 3.93
CA ASP A 216 8.16 -20.15 4.84
C ASP A 216 8.99 -19.55 6.00
N ASP A 217 10.29 -19.88 6.12
CA ASP A 217 11.18 -19.08 6.97
C ASP A 217 11.25 -17.63 6.46
N ILE A 218 11.70 -16.70 7.31
CA ILE A 218 11.89 -15.31 6.91
C ILE A 218 13.37 -15.06 6.61
N LEU A 219 13.64 -14.49 5.44
CA LEU A 219 14.91 -13.88 5.12
C LEU A 219 14.88 -12.39 5.45
N ALA A 220 15.94 -11.92 6.09
CA ALA A 220 16.26 -10.50 6.15
C ALA A 220 17.30 -10.21 5.06
N PHE A 221 17.09 -9.14 4.32
CA PHE A 221 18.02 -8.65 3.32
C PHE A 221 18.35 -7.19 3.59
N GLU A 222 19.63 -6.86 3.54
CA GLU A 222 20.18 -5.55 3.90
C GLU A 222 21.09 -5.02 2.78
N ASP A 223 20.92 -3.76 2.44
CA ASP A 223 21.81 -3.02 1.56
C ASP A 223 22.96 -2.44 2.39
N GLU A 224 24.17 -2.99 2.21
CA GLU A 224 25.35 -2.60 3.00
C GLU A 224 25.72 -1.11 2.84
N LEU A 225 25.36 -0.49 1.70
CA LEU A 225 25.72 0.90 1.42
C LEU A 225 24.80 1.89 2.14
N THR A 226 23.51 1.58 2.20
CA THR A 226 22.48 2.50 2.72
C THR A 226 21.99 2.12 4.12
N GLY A 227 22.23 0.87 4.55
CA GLY A 227 21.60 0.27 5.73
C GLY A 227 20.10 0.02 5.55
N ALA A 228 19.58 0.15 4.33
CA ALA A 228 18.19 -0.16 4.01
C ALA A 228 17.95 -1.66 4.20
N MET A 229 16.84 -2.02 4.84
CA MET A 229 16.53 -3.42 5.14
C MET A 229 15.11 -3.79 4.78
N GLY A 230 14.95 -5.05 4.38
CA GLY A 230 13.67 -5.66 4.09
C GLY A 230 13.60 -7.09 4.59
N ALA A 231 12.41 -7.68 4.51
CA ALA A 231 12.20 -9.06 4.86
C ALA A 231 11.10 -9.70 4.00
N GLY A 232 11.31 -10.96 3.62
CA GLY A 232 10.39 -11.76 2.82
C GLY A 232 10.36 -13.21 3.27
N ARG A 233 9.28 -13.92 2.93
CA ARG A 233 9.17 -15.37 3.20
C ARG A 233 9.93 -16.17 2.15
N VAL A 234 10.53 -17.28 2.56
CA VAL A 234 11.31 -18.13 1.65
C VAL A 234 10.40 -19.03 0.83
N GLU A 235 10.59 -19.00 -0.48
CA GLU A 235 10.18 -20.06 -1.38
C GLU A 235 11.41 -20.55 -2.16
N ILE A 236 11.50 -21.86 -2.36
CA ILE A 236 12.69 -22.49 -2.94
C ILE A 236 12.35 -22.90 -4.36
N LEU A 237 13.12 -22.39 -5.32
CA LEU A 237 12.85 -22.63 -6.73
C LEU A 237 14.13 -23.10 -7.44
N GLU A 238 14.05 -24.29 -8.04
CA GLU A 238 15.19 -24.96 -8.71
C GLU A 238 15.71 -24.23 -9.96
N SER A 239 14.93 -23.28 -10.51
CA SER A 239 15.31 -22.46 -11.66
C SER A 239 16.05 -21.18 -11.30
N VAL A 240 16.15 -20.83 -10.01
CA VAL A 240 16.85 -19.62 -9.54
C VAL A 240 18.36 -19.89 -9.52
N PRO A 241 19.20 -19.03 -10.12
CA PRO A 241 20.66 -19.15 -10.04
C PRO A 241 21.18 -19.05 -8.60
N ASP A 242 22.30 -19.71 -8.29
CA ASP A 242 22.85 -19.78 -6.94
C ASP A 242 23.33 -18.43 -6.37
N ASN A 243 23.67 -17.47 -7.23
CA ASN A 243 24.12 -16.13 -6.85
C ASN A 243 22.99 -15.09 -6.85
N VAL A 244 21.74 -15.49 -7.11
CA VAL A 244 20.61 -14.57 -7.27
C VAL A 244 19.54 -14.82 -6.21
N ILE A 245 18.92 -13.74 -5.74
CA ILE A 245 17.68 -13.75 -4.98
C ILE A 245 16.62 -12.97 -5.76
N ILE A 246 15.45 -13.58 -5.96
CA ILE A 246 14.31 -12.90 -6.59
C ILE A 246 13.38 -12.41 -5.48
N ILE A 247 13.21 -11.10 -5.35
CA ILE A 247 12.43 -10.46 -4.29
C ILE A 247 11.13 -9.89 -4.86
N ASP A 248 10.02 -9.99 -4.12
CA ASP A 248 8.79 -9.28 -4.47
C ASP A 248 9.08 -7.79 -4.67
N SER A 249 8.73 -7.25 -5.84
CA SER A 249 8.91 -5.82 -6.16
C SER A 249 8.32 -4.89 -5.11
N GLU A 250 7.20 -5.28 -4.49
CA GLU A 250 6.56 -4.49 -3.43
C GLU A 250 7.43 -4.42 -2.17
N ILE A 251 8.08 -5.52 -1.78
CA ILE A 251 8.99 -5.50 -0.64
C ILE A 251 10.24 -4.71 -0.98
N LEU A 252 10.82 -4.95 -2.16
CA LEU A 252 12.08 -4.31 -2.56
C LEU A 252 11.94 -2.78 -2.57
N GLU A 253 10.89 -2.26 -3.20
CA GLU A 253 10.61 -0.82 -3.23
C GLU A 253 10.32 -0.26 -1.84
N ALA A 254 9.53 -0.98 -1.04
CA ALA A 254 9.19 -0.57 0.31
C ALA A 254 10.40 -0.56 1.27
N SER A 255 11.37 -1.43 1.02
CA SER A 255 12.61 -1.51 1.80
C SER A 255 13.58 -0.38 1.47
N GLY A 256 13.40 0.30 0.33
CA GLY A 256 14.30 1.37 -0.13
C GLY A 256 15.65 0.85 -0.63
N ILE A 257 15.74 -0.44 -0.97
CA ILE A 257 16.97 -1.07 -1.45
C ILE A 257 17.14 -0.70 -2.92
N GLY A 258 18.23 -0.01 -3.23
CA GLY A 258 18.61 0.39 -4.59
C GLY A 258 19.85 -0.32 -5.12
N SER A 259 20.52 -1.13 -4.30
CA SER A 259 21.72 -1.86 -4.67
C SER A 259 21.42 -3.10 -5.52
N PHE A 260 22.35 -3.44 -6.41
CA PHE A 260 22.28 -4.64 -7.24
C PHE A 260 22.55 -5.93 -6.45
N GLU A 261 23.19 -5.80 -5.29
CA GLU A 261 23.49 -6.91 -4.38
C GLU A 261 23.01 -6.54 -2.98
N VAL A 262 22.56 -7.56 -2.25
CA VAL A 262 22.14 -7.44 -0.85
C VAL A 262 22.76 -8.53 -0.01
N LYS A 263 22.98 -8.20 1.25
CA LYS A 263 23.35 -9.16 2.28
C LYS A 263 22.10 -9.89 2.76
N VAL A 264 22.01 -11.18 2.45
CA VAL A 264 20.89 -12.04 2.80
C VAL A 264 21.24 -12.91 4.00
N SER A 265 20.37 -12.95 4.99
CA SER A 265 20.54 -13.79 6.19
C SER A 265 19.21 -14.34 6.69
N LYS A 266 19.26 -15.47 7.40
CA LYS A 266 18.08 -16.00 8.10
C LYS A 266 17.68 -15.01 9.20
N ASN A 267 16.42 -14.54 9.17
CA ASN A 267 15.94 -13.64 10.19
C ASN A 267 15.83 -14.37 11.55
N GLN A 268 16.65 -13.97 12.51
CA GLN A 268 16.61 -14.49 13.88
C GLN A 268 15.71 -13.65 14.80
N ARG A 269 15.20 -12.52 14.31
CA ARG A 269 14.39 -11.58 15.10
C ARG A 269 12.99 -12.14 15.32
N THR A 270 12.40 -11.85 16.48
CA THR A 270 11.02 -12.23 16.79
C THR A 270 10.04 -11.41 15.95
N ILE A 271 9.12 -12.08 15.25
CA ILE A 271 8.08 -11.42 14.46
C ILE A 271 6.86 -11.19 15.36
N ILE A 272 6.51 -9.93 15.58
CA ILE A 272 5.45 -9.57 16.53
C ILE A 272 4.08 -9.60 15.82
N PRO A 273 3.05 -10.24 16.40
CA PRO A 273 1.69 -10.14 15.86
C PRO A 273 1.09 -8.75 16.15
N LEU A 274 0.55 -8.08 15.12
CA LEU A 274 -0.11 -6.79 15.28
C LEU A 274 -1.50 -6.94 15.91
N GLN A 275 -1.80 -6.09 16.89
CA GLN A 275 -3.15 -5.94 17.45
C GLN A 275 -4.00 -5.01 16.58
N ASN A 276 -3.44 -3.85 16.22
CA ASN A 276 -4.08 -2.86 15.38
C ASN A 276 -3.11 -2.37 14.30
N ILE A 277 -3.65 -2.04 13.14
CA ILE A 277 -2.93 -1.38 12.04
C ILE A 277 -3.82 -0.30 11.42
N SER A 278 -3.28 0.91 11.29
CA SER A 278 -3.88 2.02 10.58
C SER A 278 -3.24 2.14 9.20
N LEU A 279 -4.03 1.95 8.16
CA LEU A 279 -3.61 1.99 6.77
C LEU A 279 -4.08 3.28 6.11
N GLY A 280 -3.14 3.97 5.49
CA GLY A 280 -3.35 5.07 4.57
C GLY A 280 -3.65 4.53 3.17
N ILE A 281 -4.83 4.83 2.62
CA ILE A 281 -5.28 4.36 1.31
C ILE A 281 -5.25 5.50 0.29
N SER A 282 -4.61 5.25 -0.85
CA SER A 282 -4.70 6.11 -2.05
C SER A 282 -4.90 5.26 -3.30
N PRO A 283 -5.53 5.79 -4.36
CA PRO A 283 -5.56 5.11 -5.66
C PRO A 283 -4.13 4.99 -6.21
N ILE A 284 -3.83 3.87 -6.89
CA ILE A 284 -2.58 3.74 -7.67
C ILE A 284 -2.68 4.63 -8.92
N SER A 285 -3.87 4.67 -9.53
CA SER A 285 -4.19 5.50 -10.69
C SER A 285 -5.63 6.04 -10.62
N GLY A 286 -5.88 7.23 -11.18
CA GLY A 286 -7.20 7.87 -11.19
C GLY A 286 -7.53 8.70 -9.94
N GLU A 287 -8.68 9.39 -9.96
CA GLU A 287 -9.07 10.38 -8.94
C GLU A 287 -10.19 9.91 -7.99
N ASN A 288 -10.82 8.76 -8.24
CA ASN A 288 -12.01 8.34 -7.50
C ASN A 288 -11.72 7.68 -6.15
N MET A 289 -10.98 8.38 -5.28
CA MET A 289 -10.48 7.90 -3.98
C MET A 289 -11.58 7.32 -3.08
N TRP A 290 -12.82 7.79 -3.21
CA TRP A 290 -13.91 7.32 -2.35
C TRP A 290 -14.49 5.96 -2.77
N GLU A 291 -14.64 5.72 -4.07
CA GLU A 291 -15.04 4.40 -4.59
C GLU A 291 -14.01 3.34 -4.16
N MET A 292 -12.72 3.72 -4.13
CA MET A 292 -11.62 2.89 -3.66
C MET A 292 -11.74 2.57 -2.17
N ILE A 293 -11.99 3.57 -1.33
CA ILE A 293 -12.21 3.37 0.11
C ILE A 293 -13.43 2.47 0.32
N SER A 294 -14.51 2.69 -0.41
CA SER A 294 -15.73 1.89 -0.32
C SER A 294 -15.47 0.44 -0.73
N THR A 295 -14.73 0.22 -1.81
CA THR A 295 -14.29 -1.11 -2.25
C THR A 295 -13.42 -1.78 -1.19
N ALA A 296 -12.47 -1.05 -0.60
CA ALA A 296 -11.64 -1.56 0.50
C ALA A 296 -12.47 -1.92 1.74
N ARG A 297 -13.52 -1.14 2.04
CA ARG A 297 -14.46 -1.37 3.14
C ARG A 297 -15.29 -2.62 2.94
N GLU A 298 -15.78 -2.83 1.74
CA GLU A 298 -16.58 -4.01 1.39
C GLU A 298 -15.73 -5.29 1.39
N ASN A 299 -14.42 -5.14 1.16
CA ASN A 299 -13.48 -6.25 1.00
C ASN A 299 -12.40 -6.29 2.10
N VAL A 300 -12.72 -5.89 3.34
CA VAL A 300 -11.73 -5.85 4.44
C VAL A 300 -11.10 -7.22 4.72
N ASP A 301 -11.86 -8.32 4.61
CA ASP A 301 -11.31 -9.65 4.83
C ASP A 301 -10.32 -10.06 3.73
N SER A 302 -10.61 -9.73 2.48
CA SER A 302 -9.70 -9.93 1.35
C SER A 302 -8.44 -9.07 1.50
N LEU A 303 -8.59 -7.80 1.90
CA LEU A 303 -7.47 -6.91 2.20
C LEU A 303 -6.59 -7.50 3.31
N LYS A 304 -7.20 -7.99 4.38
CA LYS A 304 -6.51 -8.60 5.51
C LYS A 304 -5.76 -9.87 5.10
N GLY A 305 -6.39 -10.73 4.30
CA GLY A 305 -5.76 -11.92 3.73
C GLY A 305 -4.54 -11.55 2.89
N TRP A 306 -4.68 -10.58 1.99
CA TRP A 306 -3.58 -10.10 1.16
C TRP A 306 -2.42 -9.51 1.98
N ILE A 307 -2.67 -8.61 2.93
CA ILE A 307 -1.62 -8.02 3.78
C ILE A 307 -0.93 -9.08 4.64
N SER A 308 -1.66 -10.13 5.06
CA SER A 308 -1.09 -11.19 5.92
C SER A 308 0.03 -11.99 5.26
N ASN A 309 0.17 -11.92 3.94
CA ASN A 309 1.27 -12.55 3.21
C ASN A 309 2.60 -11.81 3.44
N TYR A 310 2.55 -10.50 3.71
CA TYR A 310 3.73 -9.66 3.85
C TYR A 310 4.24 -9.58 5.29
N ILE A 311 5.55 -9.40 5.43
CA ILE A 311 6.19 -9.03 6.69
C ILE A 311 6.15 -7.51 6.81
N ILE A 312 5.62 -7.04 7.93
CA ILE A 312 5.34 -5.63 8.15
C ILE A 312 6.50 -4.97 8.91
N PHE A 313 6.99 -3.86 8.38
CA PHE A 313 8.00 -3.01 9.01
C PHE A 313 7.66 -1.53 8.80
N LYS A 314 8.35 -0.66 9.54
CA LYS A 314 8.11 0.78 9.50
C LYS A 314 8.33 1.34 8.09
N GLY A 315 7.37 2.09 7.59
CA GLY A 315 7.47 2.77 6.30
C GLY A 315 7.09 1.92 5.09
N ILE A 316 6.71 0.65 5.29
CA ILE A 316 6.28 -0.22 4.19
C ILE A 316 5.08 0.39 3.44
N LYS A 317 5.15 0.35 2.12
CA LYS A 317 4.07 0.72 1.20
C LYS A 317 3.79 -0.47 0.30
N LEU A 318 2.52 -0.84 0.20
CA LEU A 318 2.09 -2.02 -0.54
C LEU A 318 1.03 -1.64 -1.56
N ARG A 319 1.14 -2.15 -2.79
CA ARG A 319 0.14 -1.93 -3.84
C ARG A 319 -0.72 -3.19 -4.05
N TRP A 320 -2.01 -3.05 -3.76
CA TRP A 320 -3.01 -4.04 -4.07
C TRP A 320 -3.59 -3.79 -5.47
N SER A 321 -2.83 -4.20 -6.47
CA SER A 321 -3.13 -3.94 -7.90
C SER A 321 -4.49 -4.47 -8.35
N ALA A 322 -4.97 -5.58 -7.77
CA ALA A 322 -6.26 -6.19 -8.10
C ALA A 322 -7.46 -5.25 -7.92
N VAL A 323 -7.34 -4.29 -7.00
CA VAL A 323 -8.38 -3.28 -6.73
C VAL A 323 -7.85 -1.86 -6.87
N ASN A 324 -6.70 -1.63 -7.50
CA ASN A 324 -6.09 -0.30 -7.74
C ASN A 324 -5.78 0.51 -6.44
N ILE A 325 -5.48 -0.15 -5.31
CA ILE A 325 -5.23 0.51 -4.01
C ILE A 325 -3.74 0.49 -3.66
N ALA A 326 -3.19 1.64 -3.29
CA ALA A 326 -1.93 1.74 -2.55
C ALA A 326 -2.23 1.88 -1.05
N CYS A 327 -1.60 1.04 -0.25
CA CYS A 327 -1.66 1.04 1.22
C CYS A 327 -0.32 1.52 1.80
N SER A 328 -0.37 2.50 2.69
CA SER A 328 0.75 2.93 3.50
C SER A 328 0.46 2.67 4.98
N ILE A 329 1.44 2.27 5.77
CA ILE A 329 1.20 2.09 7.21
C ILE A 329 1.36 3.43 7.92
N LEU A 330 0.27 3.92 8.51
CA LEU A 330 0.23 5.18 9.24
C LEU A 330 0.57 4.99 10.72
N ASP A 331 0.05 3.92 11.33
CA ASP A 331 0.22 3.62 12.75
C ASP A 331 0.00 2.13 13.02
N THR A 332 0.61 1.60 14.08
CA THR A 332 0.54 0.19 14.46
C THR A 332 0.55 0.03 15.98
N THR A 333 -0.11 -1.03 16.46
CA THR A 333 -0.02 -1.45 17.87
C THR A 333 0.45 -2.90 17.94
N PRO A 334 1.63 -3.21 18.51
CA PRO A 334 2.64 -2.27 19.03
C PRO A 334 3.30 -1.43 17.94
N ASP A 335 3.92 -0.31 18.34
CA ASP A 335 4.65 0.56 17.41
C ASP A 335 5.91 -0.15 16.87
N LEU A 336 6.18 0.05 15.58
CA LEU A 336 7.31 -0.55 14.88
C LEU A 336 8.47 0.45 14.88
N ILE A 337 9.33 0.37 15.89
CA ILE A 337 10.50 1.24 16.03
C ILE A 337 11.77 0.45 15.71
N GLY A 338 12.60 1.00 14.82
CA GLY A 338 13.85 0.37 14.37
C GLY A 338 13.56 -0.90 13.57
N ASP A 339 14.32 -1.95 13.88
CA ASP A 339 14.44 -3.17 13.09
C ASP A 339 13.40 -4.24 13.46
N ILE A 340 12.20 -3.81 13.86
CA ILE A 340 11.13 -4.71 14.32
C ILE A 340 10.28 -5.15 13.12
N PHE A 341 10.19 -6.47 12.95
CA PHE A 341 9.27 -7.10 12.01
C PHE A 341 7.98 -7.53 12.71
N ALA A 342 6.87 -7.35 12.01
CA ALA A 342 5.56 -7.71 12.48
C ALA A 342 4.77 -8.47 11.43
N LYS A 343 3.66 -9.09 11.86
CA LYS A 343 2.75 -9.79 10.96
C LYS A 343 1.30 -9.46 11.28
N VAL A 344 0.48 -9.39 10.24
CA VAL A 344 -0.97 -9.32 10.37
C VAL A 344 -1.52 -10.71 10.64
N THR A 345 -2.42 -10.82 11.61
CA THR A 345 -3.08 -12.07 12.00
C THR A 345 -4.59 -11.96 11.79
N PRO A 346 -5.34 -13.07 11.80
CA PRO A 346 -6.81 -13.05 11.77
C PRO A 346 -7.45 -12.21 12.88
N ASN A 347 -6.75 -11.90 13.97
CA ASN A 347 -7.25 -11.09 15.08
C ASN A 347 -6.86 -9.61 15.00
N THR A 348 -6.03 -9.21 14.03
CA THR A 348 -5.59 -7.82 13.88
C THR A 348 -6.75 -6.92 13.42
N THR A 349 -6.97 -5.78 14.07
CA THR A 349 -7.95 -4.79 13.65
C THR A 349 -7.34 -3.85 12.62
N ILE A 350 -8.01 -3.66 11.48
CA ILE A 350 -7.57 -2.76 10.41
C ILE A 350 -8.41 -1.48 10.45
N SER A 351 -7.75 -0.32 10.54
CA SER A 351 -8.36 1.00 10.35
C SER A 351 -7.90 1.57 9.02
N LEU A 352 -8.82 2.10 8.21
CA LEU A 352 -8.50 2.69 6.91
C LEU A 352 -8.68 4.21 6.99
N SER A 353 -7.66 4.95 6.59
CA SER A 353 -7.71 6.40 6.44
C SER A 353 -7.27 6.76 5.03
N PRO A 354 -7.99 7.62 4.30
CA PRO A 354 -7.50 8.09 3.02
C PRO A 354 -6.22 8.91 3.16
N THR A 355 -5.26 8.68 2.26
CA THR A 355 -4.05 9.48 2.14
C THR A 355 -4.19 10.42 0.95
N GLY A 356 -4.25 11.72 1.25
CA GLY A 356 -4.49 12.78 0.29
C GLY A 356 -5.67 13.65 0.70
N LEU A 357 -5.88 14.75 -0.03
CA LEU A 357 -7.00 15.66 0.22
C LEU A 357 -8.25 15.10 -0.45
N ILE A 358 -9.22 14.62 0.34
CA ILE A 358 -10.53 14.23 -0.18
C ILE A 358 -11.46 15.44 -0.21
N PRO A 359 -12.09 15.76 -1.36
CA PRO A 359 -13.20 16.70 -1.38
C PRO A 359 -14.46 16.04 -0.80
N PHE A 360 -15.08 16.67 0.20
CA PHE A 360 -16.33 16.21 0.79
C PHE A 360 -17.29 17.36 1.06
N ASN A 361 -18.56 17.11 0.80
CA ASN A 361 -19.65 18.02 1.14
C ASN A 361 -19.86 18.03 2.66
N ALA A 362 -20.43 19.10 3.19
CA ALA A 362 -20.71 19.21 4.62
C ALA A 362 -22.08 19.81 4.91
N ILE A 363 -22.69 19.36 6.00
CA ILE A 363 -23.94 19.90 6.54
C ILE A 363 -23.69 20.25 8.00
N LEU A 364 -23.71 21.55 8.32
CA LEU A 364 -23.57 22.04 9.68
C LEU A 364 -24.96 22.25 10.29
N ILE A 365 -25.26 21.57 11.38
CA ILE A 365 -26.53 21.66 12.08
C ILE A 365 -26.28 22.32 13.44
N LEU A 366 -26.84 23.51 13.62
CA LEU A 366 -26.53 24.41 14.73
C LEU A 366 -27.75 24.66 15.60
N ASP A 367 -27.66 24.26 16.87
CA ASP A 367 -28.66 24.51 17.88
C ASP A 367 -28.72 25.98 18.26
N ILE A 368 -29.92 26.56 18.27
CA ILE A 368 -30.20 27.93 18.71
C ILE A 368 -31.28 27.97 19.81
N SER A 369 -31.48 26.87 20.52
CA SER A 369 -32.42 26.79 21.64
C SER A 369 -32.03 27.73 22.79
N ARG A 370 -32.96 28.00 23.70
CA ARG A 370 -32.75 28.93 24.82
C ARG A 370 -31.56 28.52 25.71
N SER A 371 -31.27 27.23 25.87
CA SER A 371 -30.11 26.76 26.65
C SER A 371 -28.78 27.26 26.07
N MET A 372 -28.71 27.44 24.74
CA MET A 372 -27.53 27.95 24.05
C MET A 372 -27.18 29.41 24.40
N MET A 373 -28.03 30.09 25.18
CA MET A 373 -27.76 31.42 25.74
C MET A 373 -26.82 31.40 26.94
N ALA A 374 -26.57 30.24 27.55
CA ALA A 374 -25.69 30.10 28.71
C ALA A 374 -24.28 30.62 28.38
N ARG A 375 -23.74 31.46 29.28
CA ARG A 375 -22.43 32.13 29.15
C ARG A 375 -21.37 31.37 29.92
N ASP A 376 -21.04 30.17 29.45
CA ASP A 376 -20.16 29.24 30.15
C ASP A 376 -19.09 28.59 29.26
N VAL A 377 -18.94 29.05 28.01
CA VAL A 377 -17.81 28.64 27.17
C VAL A 377 -16.63 29.57 27.43
N LEU A 378 -15.55 29.02 28.01
CA LEU A 378 -14.30 29.75 28.21
C LEU A 378 -13.63 30.01 26.86
N VAL A 379 -13.22 31.26 26.63
CA VAL A 379 -12.41 31.63 25.47
C VAL A 379 -10.94 31.48 25.83
N THR A 380 -10.27 30.49 25.23
CA THR A 380 -8.82 30.31 25.34
C THR A 380 -8.24 29.70 24.07
N ASN A 381 -6.97 29.98 23.75
CA ASN A 381 -6.24 29.40 22.61
C ASN A 381 -6.88 29.63 21.22
N ILE A 382 -7.61 30.73 21.04
CA ILE A 382 -8.36 31.00 19.79
C ILE A 382 -7.66 31.97 18.82
N ALA A 383 -6.51 32.54 19.20
CA ALA A 383 -5.84 33.58 18.41
C ALA A 383 -5.58 33.16 16.93
N PRO A 384 -5.07 31.93 16.65
CA PRO A 384 -4.88 31.50 15.27
C PRO A 384 -6.17 31.47 14.44
N ALA A 385 -7.31 31.09 15.06
CA ALA A 385 -8.61 31.07 14.38
C ALA A 385 -9.12 32.49 14.07
N ILE A 386 -8.92 33.45 14.97
CA ILE A 386 -9.24 34.86 14.73
C ILE A 386 -8.42 35.39 13.56
N GLU A 387 -7.10 35.13 13.55
CA GLU A 387 -6.21 35.59 12.50
C GLU A 387 -6.56 35.00 11.14
N GLY A 388 -6.88 33.69 11.10
CA GLY A 388 -7.33 33.01 9.88
C GLY A 388 -8.58 33.65 9.27
N ILE A 389 -9.60 33.95 10.09
CA ILE A 389 -10.82 34.60 9.62
C ILE A 389 -10.57 36.05 9.20
N LYS A 390 -9.75 36.80 9.94
CA LYS A 390 -9.41 38.19 9.59
C LYS A 390 -8.65 38.28 8.26
N ALA A 391 -7.81 37.29 7.96
CA ALA A 391 -7.11 37.21 6.68
C ALA A 391 -8.06 36.88 5.51
N ALA A 392 -9.16 36.16 5.78
CA ALA A 392 -10.13 35.74 4.77
C ALA A 392 -11.29 36.72 4.55
N MET A 393 -11.62 37.58 5.52
CA MET A 393 -12.81 38.43 5.51
C MET A 393 -12.55 39.85 6.05
N GLU A 394 -13.03 40.86 5.33
CA GLU A 394 -12.85 42.28 5.64
C GLU A 394 -14.14 42.96 6.16
N SER A 395 -15.30 42.29 6.04
CA SER A 395 -16.60 42.81 6.51
C SER A 395 -16.54 43.34 7.95
N ARG A 396 -16.99 44.58 8.13
CA ARG A 396 -17.05 45.27 9.42
C ARG A 396 -17.85 44.49 10.46
N GLU A 397 -18.97 43.89 10.09
CA GLU A 397 -19.81 43.13 11.02
C GLU A 397 -19.07 41.92 11.58
N ILE A 398 -18.30 41.23 10.73
CA ILE A 398 -17.46 40.10 11.15
C ILE A 398 -16.33 40.59 12.05
N GLN A 399 -15.68 41.71 11.72
CA GLN A 399 -14.66 42.30 12.59
C GLN A 399 -15.22 42.72 13.95
N GLU A 400 -16.45 43.20 14.03
CA GLU A 400 -17.14 43.51 15.29
C GLU A 400 -17.50 42.23 16.07
N PHE A 401 -17.97 41.19 15.38
CA PHE A 401 -18.22 39.87 15.98
C PHE A 401 -16.96 39.27 16.60
N LEU A 402 -15.81 39.31 15.89
CA LEU A 402 -14.55 38.78 16.39
C LEU A 402 -14.04 39.50 17.66
N LYS A 403 -14.41 40.77 17.88
CA LYS A 403 -14.06 41.50 19.11
C LYS A 403 -14.74 40.95 20.37
N LEU A 404 -15.77 40.13 20.21
CA LEU A 404 -16.44 39.45 21.33
C LEU A 404 -15.57 38.37 21.95
N PHE A 405 -14.53 37.90 21.25
CA PHE A 405 -13.71 36.77 21.66
C PHE A 405 -12.38 37.24 22.24
N LYS A 406 -12.41 37.67 23.50
CA LYS A 406 -11.20 38.02 24.26
C LYS A 406 -10.72 36.79 25.03
N ASP A 407 -9.41 36.62 25.15
CA ASP A 407 -8.86 35.53 25.95
C ASP A 407 -9.28 35.65 27.42
N GLY A 408 -9.63 34.53 28.05
CA GLY A 408 -9.99 34.44 29.46
C GLY A 408 -11.43 34.82 29.84
N ILE A 409 -12.31 35.17 28.88
CA ILE A 409 -13.72 35.48 29.17
C ILE A 409 -14.66 34.33 28.81
N TYR A 410 -15.86 34.35 29.40
CA TYR A 410 -16.93 33.42 29.09
C TYR A 410 -17.94 34.03 28.11
N ILE A 411 -18.24 33.29 27.04
CA ILE A 411 -19.17 33.68 25.98
C ILE A 411 -20.38 32.74 25.90
N PRO A 412 -21.50 33.20 25.29
CA PRO A 412 -22.63 32.32 25.03
C PRO A 412 -22.28 31.13 24.12
N ARG A 413 -22.83 29.94 24.39
CA ARG A 413 -22.63 28.73 23.56
C ARG A 413 -22.96 28.96 22.08
N ARG A 414 -24.06 29.65 21.77
CA ARG A 414 -24.43 29.99 20.38
C ARG A 414 -23.42 30.87 19.65
N ILE A 415 -22.75 31.77 20.37
CA ILE A 415 -21.73 32.66 19.79
C ILE A 415 -20.49 31.83 19.44
N SER A 416 -20.13 30.88 20.31
CA SER A 416 -19.08 29.90 20.02
C SER A 416 -19.43 29.00 18.82
N ALA A 417 -20.68 28.56 18.71
CA ALA A 417 -21.16 27.74 17.60
C ALA A 417 -21.10 28.50 16.26
N ALA A 418 -21.55 29.76 16.24
CA ALA A 418 -21.45 30.63 15.07
C ALA A 418 -19.99 30.82 14.65
N PHE A 419 -19.06 31.02 15.59
CA PHE A 419 -17.65 31.17 15.29
C PHE A 419 -17.03 29.91 14.68
N ALA A 420 -17.36 28.74 15.24
CA ALA A 420 -16.91 27.46 14.71
C ALA A 420 -17.42 27.19 13.29
N ALA A 421 -18.69 27.53 13.01
CA ALA A 421 -19.25 27.41 11.67
C ALA A 421 -18.56 28.34 10.65
N ILE A 422 -18.31 29.60 11.02
CA ILE A 422 -17.59 30.56 10.17
C ILE A 422 -16.16 30.09 9.90
N LEU A 423 -15.45 29.59 10.92
CA LEU A 423 -14.11 29.04 10.75
C LEU A 423 -14.12 27.84 9.78
N PHE A 424 -15.09 26.94 9.93
CA PHE A 424 -15.23 25.78 9.04
C PHE A 424 -15.43 26.20 7.59
N LEU A 425 -16.33 27.17 7.33
CA LEU A 425 -16.54 27.70 5.98
C LEU A 425 -15.28 28.35 5.42
N SER A 426 -14.55 29.12 6.24
CA SER A 426 -13.29 29.76 5.84
C SER A 426 -12.23 28.74 5.44
N GLU A 427 -12.08 27.65 6.21
CA GLU A 427 -11.16 26.55 5.91
C GLU A 427 -11.56 25.80 4.62
N LYS A 428 -12.88 25.58 4.43
CA LYS A 428 -13.42 24.96 3.21
C LYS A 428 -13.16 25.80 1.95
N VAL A 429 -13.37 27.10 2.03
CA VAL A 429 -13.06 28.04 0.94
C VAL A 429 -11.55 28.09 0.69
N GLY A 430 -10.73 28.10 1.74
CA GLY A 430 -9.27 28.07 1.61
C GLY A 430 -8.73 26.86 0.86
N ARG A 431 -9.41 25.70 0.96
CA ARG A 431 -9.06 24.49 0.19
C ARG A 431 -9.46 24.59 -1.29
N GLY A 432 -10.56 25.27 -1.61
CA GLY A 432 -10.96 25.56 -3.00
C GLY A 432 -11.35 24.34 -3.84
N PHE A 433 -11.78 23.23 -3.23
CA PHE A 433 -12.10 21.98 -3.96
C PHE A 433 -13.54 21.88 -4.51
N GLY A 434 -14.34 22.95 -4.46
CA GLY A 434 -15.72 22.94 -4.95
C GLY A 434 -16.68 22.14 -4.07
N GLU A 435 -16.32 22.01 -2.79
CA GLU A 435 -17.11 21.35 -1.77
C GLU A 435 -18.37 22.17 -1.45
N LYS A 436 -19.50 21.50 -1.28
CA LYS A 436 -20.78 22.13 -0.96
C LYS A 436 -21.00 22.08 0.54
N VAL A 437 -21.24 23.24 1.15
CA VAL A 437 -21.51 23.35 2.59
C VAL A 437 -22.88 23.95 2.82
N SER A 438 -23.78 23.21 3.46
CA SER A 438 -25.08 23.71 3.90
C SER A 438 -25.07 23.96 5.40
N VAL A 439 -25.86 24.94 5.85
CA VAL A 439 -26.00 25.27 7.27
C VAL A 439 -27.47 25.24 7.64
N ILE A 440 -27.81 24.48 8.66
CA ILE A 440 -29.15 24.30 9.20
C ILE A 440 -29.13 24.85 10.61
N ARG A 441 -30.07 25.74 10.93
CA ARG A 441 -30.32 26.16 12.32
C ARG A 441 -31.57 25.46 12.84
N PHE A 442 -31.61 25.14 14.12
CA PHE A 442 -32.81 24.56 14.71
C PHE A 442 -33.06 25.01 16.16
N ALA A 443 -34.35 25.09 16.51
CA ALA A 443 -34.83 25.13 17.88
C ALA A 443 -36.28 24.63 17.92
N ASP A 444 -37.25 25.54 17.78
CA ASP A 444 -38.68 25.22 17.65
C ASP A 444 -38.98 24.63 16.27
N GLU A 445 -38.42 25.24 15.24
CA GLU A 445 -38.43 24.82 13.84
C GLU A 445 -36.99 24.52 13.38
N SER A 446 -36.88 23.86 12.23
CA SER A 446 -35.62 23.69 11.50
C SER A 446 -35.64 24.54 10.24
N GLN A 447 -34.52 25.18 9.92
CA GLN A 447 -34.39 26.00 8.73
C GLN A 447 -33.00 25.82 8.10
N VAL A 448 -32.99 25.43 6.83
CA VAL A 448 -31.80 25.50 5.97
C VAL A 448 -31.54 26.96 5.59
N LEU A 449 -30.34 27.46 5.88
CA LEU A 449 -29.97 28.83 5.58
C LEU A 449 -29.73 29.01 4.08
N PRO A 450 -30.33 30.04 3.43
CA PRO A 450 -30.10 30.31 2.02
C PRO A 450 -28.78 31.05 1.81
N PHE A 451 -28.00 30.63 0.83
CA PHE A 451 -26.78 31.28 0.37
C PHE A 451 -27.01 31.79 -1.06
N GLY A 452 -27.49 33.04 -1.18
CA GLY A 452 -28.00 33.58 -2.44
C GLY A 452 -29.19 32.77 -2.96
N ASP A 453 -29.07 32.27 -4.20
CA ASP A 453 -30.11 31.45 -4.85
C ASP A 453 -29.99 29.94 -4.52
N SER A 454 -29.12 29.56 -3.59
CA SER A 454 -28.81 28.17 -3.25
C SER A 454 -29.07 27.87 -1.77
N PHE A 455 -29.22 26.58 -1.43
CA PHE A 455 -29.27 26.10 -0.04
C PHE A 455 -27.88 25.69 0.51
N TYR A 456 -26.82 25.92 -0.28
CA TYR A 456 -25.43 25.61 0.06
C TYR A 456 -24.47 26.69 -0.45
N MET A 457 -23.35 26.83 0.25
CA MET A 457 -22.18 27.57 -0.20
C MET A 457 -21.26 26.63 -1.00
N ASP A 458 -20.79 27.09 -2.16
CA ASP A 458 -19.82 26.35 -2.98
C ASP A 458 -18.40 26.90 -2.76
N SER A 459 -17.50 26.05 -2.27
CA SER A 459 -16.16 26.47 -1.85
C SER A 459 -15.23 26.88 -3.00
N ALA A 460 -15.56 26.55 -4.26
CA ALA A 460 -14.79 26.96 -5.44
C ALA A 460 -15.51 27.97 -6.34
N SER A 461 -16.64 28.55 -5.89
CA SER A 461 -17.44 29.43 -6.75
C SER A 461 -16.70 30.65 -7.31
N GLY A 462 -15.58 31.06 -6.72
CA GLY A 462 -14.82 32.26 -7.10
C GLY A 462 -15.61 33.57 -6.95
N LYS A 463 -16.85 33.50 -6.47
CA LYS A 463 -17.74 34.64 -6.24
C LYS A 463 -17.23 35.42 -5.04
N LYS A 464 -16.67 36.60 -5.30
CA LYS A 464 -16.19 37.51 -4.26
C LYS A 464 -17.33 37.81 -3.26
N GLY A 465 -17.05 37.65 -1.98
CA GLY A 465 -17.98 38.00 -0.91
C GLY A 465 -18.97 36.91 -0.48
N ILE A 466 -19.01 35.73 -1.12
CA ILE A 466 -19.96 34.67 -0.73
C ILE A 466 -19.70 34.16 0.70
N LEU A 467 -18.42 34.07 1.09
CA LEU A 467 -18.01 33.71 2.45
C LEU A 467 -18.44 34.78 3.46
N GLU A 468 -18.33 36.06 3.10
CA GLU A 468 -18.76 37.17 3.97
C GLU A 468 -20.28 37.21 4.13
N GLU A 469 -21.03 37.00 3.05
CA GLU A 469 -22.49 36.93 3.08
C GLU A 469 -22.96 35.75 3.96
N ALA A 470 -22.35 34.58 3.78
CA ALA A 470 -22.58 33.41 4.60
C ALA A 470 -22.26 33.68 6.08
N ALA A 471 -21.12 34.31 6.36
CA ALA A 471 -20.72 34.64 7.72
C ALA A 471 -21.68 35.63 8.39
N ARG A 472 -22.12 36.69 7.68
CA ARG A 472 -23.13 37.64 8.20
C ARG A 472 -24.43 36.93 8.52
N LEU A 473 -24.89 36.06 7.63
CA LEU A 473 -26.11 35.29 7.82
C LEU A 473 -26.00 34.37 9.04
N ILE A 474 -24.86 33.72 9.26
CA ILE A 474 -24.63 32.88 10.44
C ILE A 474 -24.63 33.74 11.72
N VAL A 475 -23.94 34.88 11.74
CA VAL A 475 -23.94 35.77 12.91
C VAL A 475 -25.36 36.23 13.25
N ASP A 476 -26.14 36.64 12.25
CA ASP A 476 -27.51 37.11 12.44
C ASP A 476 -28.48 35.98 12.87
N ARG A 477 -28.48 34.87 12.13
CA ARG A 477 -29.46 33.80 12.28
C ARG A 477 -29.10 32.76 13.33
N VAL A 478 -27.84 32.67 13.75
CA VAL A 478 -27.36 31.73 14.77
C VAL A 478 -26.85 32.47 15.99
N GLY A 479 -26.00 33.50 15.81
CA GLY A 479 -25.43 34.25 16.92
C GLY A 479 -26.44 35.11 17.68
N ASN A 480 -27.42 35.68 16.98
CA ASN A 480 -28.36 36.67 17.53
C ASN A 480 -29.81 36.16 17.70
N SER A 481 -30.15 35.01 17.12
CA SER A 481 -31.50 34.43 17.20
C SER A 481 -31.60 33.32 18.26
N TYR A 482 -32.80 33.05 18.78
CA TYR A 482 -33.04 31.92 19.68
C TYR A 482 -34.49 31.41 19.65
N GLY A 483 -34.67 30.12 19.97
CA GLY A 483 -35.98 29.46 20.13
C GLY A 483 -36.20 28.87 21.53
N GLN A 484 -37.31 28.16 21.74
CA GLN A 484 -37.67 27.56 23.04
C GLN A 484 -37.35 26.06 23.15
N ALA A 485 -37.56 25.29 22.08
CA ALA A 485 -37.40 23.84 22.06
C ALA A 485 -36.07 23.39 21.42
N THR A 486 -35.78 22.10 21.54
CA THR A 486 -34.60 21.44 20.96
C THR A 486 -35.06 20.29 20.03
N ASN A 487 -35.77 20.64 18.95
CA ASN A 487 -36.35 19.69 18.01
C ASN A 487 -35.32 19.13 17.02
N MET A 488 -34.32 18.40 17.52
CA MET A 488 -33.19 17.87 16.70
C MET A 488 -33.64 16.99 15.55
N HIS A 489 -34.70 16.19 15.73
CA HIS A 489 -35.21 15.28 14.69
C HIS A 489 -35.59 16.00 13.40
N LEU A 490 -36.18 17.20 13.49
CA LEU A 490 -36.51 18.03 12.31
C LEU A 490 -35.24 18.44 11.56
N ALA A 491 -34.21 18.84 12.29
CA ALA A 491 -32.93 19.26 11.71
C ALA A 491 -32.18 18.11 11.03
N ILE A 492 -32.26 16.90 11.60
CA ILE A 492 -31.70 15.68 10.99
C ILE A 492 -32.49 15.29 9.73
N ASP A 493 -33.82 15.44 9.74
CA ASP A 493 -34.64 15.17 8.56
C ASP A 493 -34.37 16.17 7.42
N ASP A 494 -34.20 17.45 7.73
CA ASP A 494 -33.79 18.45 6.73
C ASP A 494 -32.37 18.19 6.22
N ALA A 495 -31.45 17.79 7.08
CA ALA A 495 -30.11 17.37 6.67
C ALA A 495 -30.15 16.18 5.71
N HIS A 496 -31.10 15.26 5.90
CA HIS A 496 -31.27 14.12 5.00
C HIS A 496 -31.77 14.59 3.62
N GLN A 497 -32.69 15.56 3.57
CA GLN A 497 -33.13 16.15 2.31
C GLN A 497 -31.99 16.88 1.59
N VAL A 498 -31.21 17.67 2.32
CA VAL A 498 -30.00 18.35 1.79
C VAL A 498 -29.02 17.33 1.23
N LEU A 499 -28.78 16.22 1.93
CA LEU A 499 -27.92 15.15 1.47
C LEU A 499 -28.43 14.52 0.16
N MET A 500 -29.73 14.24 0.05
CA MET A 500 -30.32 13.72 -1.20
C MET A 500 -30.14 14.70 -2.36
N ASN A 501 -30.23 16.01 -2.11
CA ASN A 501 -29.95 17.02 -3.12
C ASN A 501 -28.47 17.09 -3.48
N PHE A 502 -27.55 16.93 -2.51
CA PHE A 502 -26.12 16.81 -2.81
C PHE A 502 -25.83 15.62 -3.70
N ASP A 503 -26.43 14.46 -3.43
CA ASP A 503 -26.23 13.26 -4.24
C ASP A 503 -26.74 13.42 -5.69
N GLN A 504 -27.75 14.28 -5.92
CA GLN A 504 -28.18 14.64 -7.27
C GLN A 504 -27.17 15.54 -8.00
N ILE A 505 -26.44 16.39 -7.28
CA ILE A 505 -25.52 17.37 -7.87
C ILE A 505 -24.11 16.78 -8.03
N SER A 506 -23.62 16.09 -7.00
CA SER A 506 -22.35 15.38 -7.00
C SER A 506 -22.53 13.96 -6.46
N PRO A 507 -22.98 13.02 -7.33
CA PRO A 507 -23.22 11.63 -6.95
C PRO A 507 -22.00 10.98 -6.33
N ASN A 508 -22.21 10.18 -5.28
CA ASN A 508 -21.16 9.44 -4.58
C ASN A 508 -20.09 10.30 -3.88
N GLN A 509 -20.23 11.63 -3.86
CA GLN A 509 -19.31 12.47 -3.11
C GLN A 509 -19.55 12.28 -1.61
N PRO A 510 -18.48 12.12 -0.79
CA PRO A 510 -18.64 11.95 0.66
C PRO A 510 -19.29 13.16 1.30
N ALA A 511 -20.08 12.93 2.34
CA ALA A 511 -20.73 13.99 3.10
C ALA A 511 -20.46 13.86 4.61
N MET A 512 -20.08 14.98 5.21
CA MET A 512 -19.93 15.11 6.66
C MET A 512 -21.11 15.88 7.24
N VAL A 513 -21.83 15.30 8.19
CA VAL A 513 -22.87 15.99 8.96
C VAL A 513 -22.32 16.30 10.34
N ILE A 514 -22.41 17.55 10.77
CA ILE A 514 -21.94 18.00 12.08
C ILE A 514 -23.13 18.58 12.85
N LEU A 515 -23.56 17.90 13.91
CA LEU A 515 -24.58 18.41 14.83
C LEU A 515 -23.92 19.03 16.06
N LEU A 516 -24.10 20.33 16.26
CA LEU A 516 -23.68 21.03 17.48
C LEU A 516 -24.90 21.38 18.32
N THR A 517 -24.93 20.89 19.55
CA THR A 517 -26.04 21.08 20.49
C THR A 517 -25.56 21.16 21.94
N ASP A 518 -26.38 21.74 22.81
CA ASP A 518 -26.14 21.75 24.25
C ASP A 518 -27.19 21.00 25.07
N GLY A 519 -28.17 20.40 24.39
CA GLY A 519 -29.37 19.86 25.00
C GLY A 519 -29.62 18.39 24.68
N GLU A 520 -30.69 17.87 25.27
CA GLU A 520 -31.24 16.57 24.92
C GLU A 520 -32.38 16.77 23.90
N PRO A 521 -32.54 15.91 22.87
CA PRO A 521 -33.65 16.04 21.94
C PRO A 521 -34.98 15.92 22.67
N THR A 522 -35.91 16.85 22.39
CA THR A 522 -37.29 16.80 22.91
C THR A 522 -37.95 15.46 22.64
N GLN A 523 -37.62 14.83 21.49
CA GLN A 523 -38.12 13.54 21.06
C GLN A 523 -36.98 12.57 20.76
N LYS A 524 -36.46 11.88 21.79
CA LYS A 524 -35.32 10.96 21.69
C LYS A 524 -35.52 9.86 20.63
N LYS A 525 -36.71 9.24 20.59
CA LYS A 525 -37.03 8.17 19.64
C LYS A 525 -37.03 8.65 18.19
N ALA A 526 -37.68 9.79 17.93
CA ALA A 526 -37.72 10.39 16.60
C ALA A 526 -36.31 10.77 16.13
N PHE A 527 -35.49 11.35 17.00
CA PHE A 527 -34.10 11.70 16.68
C PHE A 527 -33.29 10.48 16.24
N LEU A 528 -33.31 9.37 16.99
CA LEU A 528 -32.58 8.17 16.61
C LEU A 528 -33.12 7.52 15.32
N GLN A 529 -34.44 7.58 15.08
CA GLN A 529 -35.04 7.11 13.83
C GLN A 529 -34.56 7.94 12.63
N SER A 530 -34.48 9.26 12.77
CA SER A 530 -33.94 10.15 11.72
C SER A 530 -32.45 9.87 11.46
N ILE A 531 -31.63 9.68 12.50
CA ILE A 531 -30.21 9.30 12.34
C ILE A 531 -30.07 7.96 11.61
N LYS A 532 -30.94 6.97 11.90
CA LYS A 532 -30.92 5.67 11.24
C LYS A 532 -31.08 5.75 9.72
N LYS A 533 -31.76 6.79 9.19
CA LYS A 533 -31.88 7.02 7.74
C LYS A 533 -30.51 7.23 7.07
N PHE A 534 -29.53 7.77 7.78
CA PHE A 534 -28.18 7.97 7.27
C PHE A 534 -27.32 6.71 7.36
N SER A 535 -27.64 5.78 8.28
CA SER A 535 -26.83 4.57 8.48
C SER A 535 -26.80 3.61 7.28
N THR A 536 -27.73 3.78 6.33
CA THR A 536 -27.75 3.02 5.07
C THR A 536 -26.82 3.59 4.01
N ASN A 537 -26.32 4.83 4.18
CA ASN A 537 -25.42 5.47 3.24
C ASN A 537 -23.97 5.36 3.74
N PRO A 538 -23.11 4.54 3.11
CA PRO A 538 -21.72 4.38 3.52
C PRO A 538 -20.88 5.66 3.33
N ASN A 539 -21.37 6.62 2.54
CA ASN A 539 -20.69 7.86 2.15
C ASN A 539 -20.92 9.00 3.14
N VAL A 540 -21.63 8.74 4.24
CA VAL A 540 -21.97 9.76 5.24
C VAL A 540 -21.32 9.45 6.58
N VAL A 541 -20.76 10.48 7.20
CA VAL A 541 -20.32 10.44 8.59
C VAL A 541 -21.03 11.51 9.40
N ILE A 542 -21.58 11.14 10.56
CA ILE A 542 -22.24 12.09 11.47
C ILE A 542 -21.39 12.29 12.73
N TYR A 543 -20.91 13.51 12.91
CA TYR A 543 -20.27 13.97 14.14
C TYR A 543 -21.27 14.73 15.01
N ILE A 544 -21.21 14.52 16.32
CA ILE A 544 -22.03 15.26 17.28
C ILE A 544 -21.11 15.97 18.27
N LEU A 545 -21.32 17.26 18.44
CA LEU A 545 -20.61 18.11 19.38
C LEU A 545 -21.53 18.58 20.48
N GLY A 546 -21.09 18.37 21.72
CA GLY A 546 -21.80 18.76 22.91
C GLY A 546 -21.21 19.98 23.57
N LEU A 547 -21.98 21.06 23.71
CA LEU A 547 -21.63 22.18 24.59
C LEU A 547 -22.37 22.06 25.92
N GLY A 548 -21.70 22.28 27.05
CA GLY A 548 -22.35 22.15 28.35
C GLY A 548 -22.68 20.70 28.72
N ASN A 549 -23.96 20.38 28.91
CA ASN A 549 -24.40 19.12 29.52
C ASN A 549 -25.46 18.36 28.68
N PRO A 550 -25.17 18.02 27.41
CA PRO A 550 -26.04 17.12 26.66
C PRO A 550 -25.97 15.70 27.24
N ASN A 551 -26.86 14.82 26.78
CA ASN A 551 -26.82 13.40 27.15
C ASN A 551 -25.68 12.68 26.39
N ASP A 552 -24.50 12.61 27.01
CA ASP A 552 -23.27 12.07 26.42
C ASP A 552 -23.46 10.62 25.89
N GLU A 553 -24.23 9.77 26.57
CA GLU A 553 -24.51 8.39 26.16
C GLU A 553 -25.37 8.34 24.88
N LEU A 554 -26.45 9.12 24.85
CA LEU A 554 -27.34 9.20 23.69
C LEU A 554 -26.60 9.75 22.47
N MET A 555 -25.78 10.79 22.65
CA MET A 555 -25.01 11.40 21.57
C MET A 555 -23.93 10.46 21.03
N THR A 556 -23.23 9.77 21.93
CA THR A 556 -22.25 8.74 21.54
C THR A 556 -22.93 7.62 20.74
N ARG A 557 -24.09 7.15 21.21
CA ARG A 557 -24.87 6.13 20.51
C ARG A 557 -25.26 6.61 19.11
N ALA A 558 -25.82 7.81 18.99
CA ALA A 558 -26.28 8.37 17.72
C ALA A 558 -25.13 8.56 16.71
N ALA A 559 -24.02 9.20 17.10
CA ALA A 559 -22.87 9.39 16.21
C ALA A 559 -22.28 8.04 15.73
N SER A 560 -22.26 7.04 16.62
CA SER A 560 -21.71 5.72 16.32
C SER A 560 -22.52 4.90 15.30
N LEU A 561 -23.79 5.26 15.04
CA LEU A 561 -24.63 4.62 14.01
C LEU A 561 -24.18 4.97 12.59
N CYS A 562 -23.45 6.07 12.42
CA CYS A 562 -23.01 6.58 11.12
C CYS A 562 -21.48 6.74 11.06
N GLY A 563 -20.73 5.91 11.81
CA GLY A 563 -19.26 5.88 11.75
C GLY A 563 -18.54 7.13 12.27
N GLY A 564 -19.26 8.08 12.89
CA GLY A 564 -18.67 9.27 13.49
C GLY A 564 -18.45 9.15 14.99
N GLU A 565 -18.13 10.27 15.63
CA GLU A 565 -17.86 10.32 17.06
C GLU A 565 -18.58 11.48 17.75
N TYR A 566 -18.88 11.28 19.04
CA TYR A 566 -19.32 12.33 19.93
C TYR A 566 -18.10 13.01 20.54
N PHE A 567 -18.08 14.35 20.51
CA PHE A 567 -17.00 15.15 21.07
C PHE A 567 -17.56 16.25 21.97
N LYS A 568 -16.92 16.45 23.13
CA LYS A 568 -17.34 17.43 24.13
C LYS A 568 -16.17 18.37 24.44
N PRO A 569 -16.04 19.50 23.73
CA PRO A 569 -14.96 20.43 23.97
C PRO A 569 -15.09 21.09 25.35
N LYS A 570 -13.96 21.30 26.00
CA LYS A 570 -13.86 21.97 27.31
C LYS A 570 -13.97 23.48 27.20
N ASP A 571 -13.56 24.03 26.06
CA ASP A 571 -13.46 25.46 25.81
C ASP A 571 -13.62 25.77 24.31
N ALA A 572 -13.66 27.07 23.98
CA ALA A 572 -13.78 27.51 22.60
C ALA A 572 -12.55 27.12 21.75
N GLY A 573 -11.36 27.06 22.32
CA GLY A 573 -10.14 26.69 21.59
C GLY A 573 -10.21 25.26 21.08
N GLU A 574 -10.56 24.32 21.95
CA GLU A 574 -10.73 22.91 21.62
C GLU A 574 -11.83 22.70 20.56
N LEU A 575 -12.94 23.43 20.67
CA LEU A 575 -14.01 23.43 19.66
C LEU A 575 -13.49 23.87 18.28
N LEU A 576 -12.77 25.00 18.22
CA LEU A 576 -12.28 25.57 16.96
C LEU A 576 -11.20 24.71 16.32
N ILE A 577 -10.28 24.15 17.12
CA ILE A 577 -9.27 23.19 16.64
C ILE A 577 -9.95 21.98 16.01
N TRP A 578 -10.99 21.46 16.67
CA TRP A 578 -11.75 20.32 16.14
C TRP A 578 -12.40 20.67 14.79
N TYR A 579 -13.11 21.80 14.69
CA TYR A 579 -13.76 22.23 13.46
C TYR A 579 -12.75 22.51 12.33
N ALA A 580 -11.62 23.18 12.63
CA ALA A 580 -10.58 23.45 11.65
C ALA A 580 -9.96 22.15 11.10
N LYS A 581 -9.66 21.19 11.97
CA LYS A 581 -9.18 19.87 11.57
C LYS A 581 -10.21 19.14 10.70
N ARG A 582 -11.48 19.13 11.11
CA ARG A 582 -12.57 18.43 10.41
C ARG A 582 -13.02 19.12 9.13
N ALA A 583 -12.72 20.40 8.92
CA ALA A 583 -12.92 21.05 7.63
C ALA A 583 -11.94 20.54 6.56
N ARG A 584 -10.75 20.11 6.98
CA ARG A 584 -9.67 19.61 6.10
C ARG A 584 -9.69 18.09 5.94
N ASP A 585 -9.93 17.37 7.04
CA ASP A 585 -9.73 15.94 7.09
C ASP A 585 -11.05 15.19 7.33
N LEU A 586 -11.43 14.36 6.36
CA LEU A 586 -12.48 13.35 6.54
C LEU A 586 -11.85 12.06 7.07
N THR A 587 -12.01 11.79 8.36
CA THR A 587 -11.67 10.48 8.93
C THR A 587 -12.93 9.61 8.97
N VAL A 588 -12.81 8.35 8.56
CA VAL A 588 -13.90 7.38 8.61
C VAL A 588 -13.44 6.22 9.49
N LYS A 589 -14.07 6.03 10.65
CA LYS A 589 -13.83 4.83 11.46
C LYS A 589 -14.72 3.70 10.94
N LEU A 590 -14.10 2.64 10.44
CA LEU A 590 -14.84 1.48 9.97
C LEU A 590 -15.26 0.61 11.14
N LYS A 591 -16.57 0.50 11.36
CA LYS A 591 -17.14 -0.71 11.95
C LYS A 591 -17.44 -1.66 10.80
N ALA A 592 -16.99 -2.91 10.93
CA ALA A 592 -17.56 -3.99 10.14
C ALA A 592 -19.09 -3.89 10.27
N HIS A 593 -19.82 -3.84 9.16
CA HIS A 593 -21.25 -4.08 9.17
C HIS A 593 -21.45 -5.55 9.58
N LYS A 594 -21.32 -5.84 10.89
CA LYS A 594 -22.05 -6.95 11.44
C LYS A 594 -23.49 -6.53 11.36
N ASP A 595 -24.26 -7.27 10.57
CA ASP A 595 -25.72 -7.24 10.59
C ASP A 595 -26.19 -6.92 12.00
N VAL A 596 -26.82 -5.76 12.17
CA VAL A 596 -27.57 -5.44 13.37
C VAL A 596 -28.82 -6.34 13.33
N LYS A 597 -28.64 -7.63 13.59
CA LYS A 597 -29.74 -8.55 13.86
C LYS A 597 -30.37 -8.09 15.17
N SER A 598 -31.58 -7.56 15.04
CA SER A 598 -32.62 -7.45 16.07
C SER A 598 -32.16 -7.06 17.48
N PHE A 599 -32.05 -5.76 17.73
CA PHE A 599 -32.09 -5.19 19.08
C PHE A 599 -33.34 -4.32 19.24
N ASP A 600 -34.51 -4.92 18.98
CA ASP A 600 -35.82 -4.43 19.39
C ASP A 600 -36.34 -5.32 20.54
N SER A 601 -35.65 -5.30 21.68
CA SER A 601 -36.20 -5.81 22.95
C SER A 601 -35.37 -5.35 24.15
N SER A 602 -35.54 -4.10 24.56
CA SER A 602 -35.41 -3.62 25.94
C SER A 602 -35.83 -2.17 26.04
#